data_AF-A0A831JH95-F1
#
_entry.id   AF-A0A831JH95-F1
#
_cell.length_a   1.000
_cell.length_b   1.000
_cell.length_c   1.000
_cell.angle_alpha   90.00
_cell.angle_beta   90.00
_cell.angle_gamma   90.00
#
_symmetry.space_group_name_H-M   'P 1'
#
loop_
_entity.id
_entity.type
_entity.pdbx_description
1 polymer ?
#
loop_
_entity_poly.entity_id
_entity_poly.type
_entity_poly.pdbx_seq_one_letter_code
_entity_poly.pdbx_strand_id
1 'polypeptide(L)'
;VDLGIDAIILSDPGIFSIAKEVAPEVDVHISTQANNVNYKSALFWHNLGAKRIILARELSLKEIKEIREKTPKTLELEAFVHGAMCISYSGRCLLSNYLTGRDSNKGECAQPCRWKYYLVEEKRPGEYMPIFEDERGTYIMNSKDLCMIEYIPELVEAGVTSFKIEGRNKSAYYVAVVTRAYRKAIDDYLEKGKDYVFDKKLLEEVSKASHRGFTTGFYFGKPGPDAQNYESSKYIRTHDFVGIVKEYDPNTEIAVVEQRNRMFVGDKIEIMGPKVEFEQQIEKMWDEEGNEIEVAPHPQMIVKIPVKYPVEEFFILRREIKN
;
A
#
# COMPACT_ATOMS: atom_id res chain seq x y z
N VAL A 1 22.71 -12.65 7.70
CA VAL A 1 22.43 -14.04 8.11
C VAL A 1 21.86 -14.08 9.51
N ASP A 2 22.56 -13.50 10.49
CA ASP A 2 22.17 -13.54 11.92
C ASP A 2 20.78 -12.95 12.24
N LEU A 3 20.27 -12.02 11.42
CA LEU A 3 18.91 -11.47 11.56
C LEU A 3 17.80 -12.42 11.04
N GLY A 4 18.15 -13.57 10.46
CA GLY A 4 17.18 -14.54 9.94
C GLY A 4 16.35 -14.05 8.75
N ILE A 5 16.86 -13.09 7.97
CA ILE A 5 16.17 -12.60 6.78
C ILE A 5 16.29 -13.59 5.60
N ASP A 6 15.20 -13.78 4.86
CA ASP A 6 15.19 -14.64 3.68
C ASP A 6 15.83 -13.97 2.44
N ALA A 7 15.66 -12.65 2.32
CA ALA A 7 16.11 -11.90 1.15
C ALA A 7 16.45 -10.44 1.46
N ILE A 8 17.27 -9.84 0.60
CA ILE A 8 17.55 -8.40 0.57
C ILE A 8 17.06 -7.78 -0.75
N ILE A 9 16.60 -6.53 -0.68
CA ILE A 9 16.24 -5.74 -1.86
C ILE A 9 17.30 -4.65 -2.07
N LEU A 10 17.97 -4.64 -3.22
CA LEU A 10 19.03 -3.67 -3.56
C LEU A 10 18.98 -3.25 -5.03
N SER A 11 19.72 -2.20 -5.40
CA SER A 11 19.79 -1.69 -6.78
C SER A 11 21.21 -1.50 -7.32
N ASP A 12 22.21 -1.42 -6.44
CA ASP A 12 23.59 -1.13 -6.81
C ASP A 12 24.38 -2.42 -7.11
N PRO A 13 25.09 -2.52 -8.26
CA PRO A 13 25.89 -3.70 -8.62
C PRO A 13 27.05 -3.99 -7.65
N GLY A 14 27.65 -2.96 -7.05
CA GLY A 14 28.72 -3.14 -6.05
C GLY A 14 28.18 -3.77 -4.77
N ILE A 15 27.04 -3.27 -4.28
CA ILE A 15 26.34 -3.87 -3.13
C ILE A 15 25.86 -5.29 -3.46
N PHE A 16 25.44 -5.55 -4.70
CA PHE A 16 25.13 -6.91 -5.15
C PHE A 16 26.34 -7.84 -5.00
N SER A 17 27.52 -7.43 -5.49
CA SER A 17 28.76 -8.23 -5.37
C SER A 17 29.09 -8.52 -3.91
N ILE A 18 29.07 -7.49 -3.07
CA ILE A 18 29.34 -7.61 -1.63
C ILE A 18 28.34 -8.54 -0.96
N ALA A 19 27.05 -8.45 -1.29
CA ALA A 19 26.04 -9.34 -0.74
C ALA A 19 26.29 -10.80 -1.12
N LYS A 20 26.67 -11.07 -2.37
CA LYS A 20 27.02 -12.43 -2.82
C LYS A 20 28.29 -12.98 -2.16
N GLU A 21 29.22 -12.12 -1.75
CA GLU A 21 30.43 -12.53 -1.03
C GLU A 21 30.18 -12.78 0.46
N VAL A 22 29.43 -11.88 1.11
CA VAL A 22 29.26 -11.88 2.58
C VAL A 22 28.08 -12.74 3.04
N ALA A 23 27.04 -12.87 2.22
CA ALA A 23 25.83 -13.63 2.54
C ALA A 23 25.30 -14.37 1.29
N PRO A 24 26.08 -15.29 0.70
CA PRO A 24 25.74 -15.98 -0.55
C PRO A 24 24.41 -16.74 -0.53
N GLU A 25 23.96 -17.17 0.65
CA GLU A 25 22.74 -17.92 0.92
C GLU A 25 21.48 -17.04 1.02
N VAL A 26 21.62 -15.72 1.19
CA VAL A 26 20.49 -14.80 1.25
C VAL A 26 20.05 -14.46 -0.16
N ASP A 27 18.76 -14.62 -0.45
CA ASP A 27 18.23 -14.31 -1.78
C ASP A 27 18.35 -12.81 -2.08
N VAL A 28 18.74 -12.49 -3.31
CA VAL A 28 18.86 -11.09 -3.76
C VAL A 28 17.72 -10.75 -4.69
N HIS A 29 16.96 -9.73 -4.31
CA HIS A 29 15.89 -9.13 -5.09
C HIS A 29 16.35 -7.78 -5.64
N ILE A 30 16.16 -7.55 -6.94
CA ILE A 30 16.59 -6.31 -7.57
C ILE A 30 15.47 -5.29 -7.55
N SER A 31 15.69 -4.21 -6.82
CA SER A 31 14.80 -3.06 -6.71
C SER A 31 14.45 -2.48 -8.07
N THR A 32 13.23 -1.96 -8.18
CA THR A 32 12.76 -1.15 -9.31
C THR A 32 13.76 -0.04 -9.68
N GLN A 33 14.47 0.49 -8.68
CA GLN A 33 15.53 1.49 -8.84
C GLN A 33 16.72 1.03 -9.68
N ALA A 34 16.85 -0.25 -10.06
CA ALA A 34 17.86 -0.73 -10.99
C ALA A 34 17.45 -0.59 -12.48
N ASN A 35 16.37 0.13 -12.78
CA ASN A 35 15.83 0.31 -14.14
C ASN A 35 15.44 -1.02 -14.81
N ASN A 36 14.70 -1.85 -14.09
CA ASN A 36 14.23 -3.16 -14.58
C ASN A 36 13.04 -3.00 -15.55
N VAL A 37 13.34 -2.50 -16.75
CA VAL A 37 12.34 -2.09 -17.76
C VAL A 37 12.27 -3.01 -18.99
N ASN A 38 13.15 -4.01 -19.09
CA ASN A 38 13.16 -4.93 -20.22
C ASN A 38 13.78 -6.29 -19.85
N TYR A 39 13.59 -7.28 -20.72
CA TYR A 39 14.01 -8.66 -20.47
C TYR A 39 15.53 -8.82 -20.43
N LYS A 40 16.31 -7.97 -21.12
CA LYS A 40 17.78 -8.05 -21.11
C LYS A 40 18.34 -7.64 -19.75
N SER A 41 17.82 -6.57 -19.15
CA SER A 41 18.18 -6.17 -17.78
C SER A 41 17.79 -7.26 -16.77
N ALA A 42 16.57 -7.81 -16.90
CA ALA A 42 16.12 -8.89 -16.03
C ALA A 42 17.00 -10.15 -16.14
N LEU A 43 17.37 -10.55 -17.36
CA LEU A 43 18.24 -11.70 -17.62
C LEU A 43 19.68 -11.45 -17.13
N PHE A 44 20.21 -10.25 -17.31
CA PHE A 44 21.52 -9.86 -16.77
C PHE A 44 21.58 -10.11 -15.26
N TRP A 45 20.62 -9.57 -14.51
CA TRP A 45 20.56 -9.76 -13.05
C TRP A 45 20.32 -11.21 -12.65
N HIS A 46 19.46 -11.92 -13.37
CA HIS A 46 19.21 -13.34 -13.09
C HIS A 46 20.46 -14.20 -13.30
N ASN A 47 21.24 -13.94 -14.36
CA ASN A 47 22.49 -14.65 -14.64
C ASN A 47 23.57 -14.38 -13.57
N LEU A 48 23.50 -13.24 -12.89
CA LEU A 48 24.35 -12.94 -11.72
C LEU A 48 23.85 -13.61 -10.44
N GLY A 49 22.70 -14.29 -10.47
CA GLY A 49 22.13 -15.02 -9.35
C GLY A 49 21.01 -14.28 -8.61
N ALA A 50 20.42 -13.23 -9.19
CA ALA A 50 19.24 -12.61 -8.61
C ALA A 50 18.03 -13.56 -8.68
N LYS A 51 17.31 -13.68 -7.57
CA LYS A 51 16.11 -14.52 -7.43
C LYS A 51 14.87 -13.84 -8.00
N ARG A 52 14.74 -12.53 -7.76
CA ARG A 52 13.55 -11.75 -8.09
C ARG A 52 13.92 -10.39 -8.68
N ILE A 53 13.13 -9.96 -9.65
CA ILE A 53 13.19 -8.62 -10.23
C ILE A 53 11.93 -7.86 -9.86
N ILE A 54 12.07 -6.77 -9.10
CA ILE A 54 11.01 -5.78 -8.94
C ILE A 54 11.01 -4.92 -10.20
N LEU A 55 9.93 -5.01 -10.95
CA LEU A 55 9.74 -4.32 -12.22
C LEU A 55 9.51 -2.82 -12.04
N ALA A 56 9.80 -2.06 -13.09
CA ALA A 56 9.52 -0.63 -13.14
C ALA A 56 8.01 -0.36 -13.12
N ARG A 57 7.58 0.73 -12.45
CA ARG A 57 6.15 1.06 -12.29
C ARG A 57 5.53 1.63 -13.58
N GLU A 58 6.38 1.98 -14.53
CA GLU A 58 6.08 2.52 -15.84
C GLU A 58 5.88 1.44 -16.93
N LEU A 59 5.92 0.15 -16.58
CA LEU A 59 5.68 -0.94 -17.52
C LEU A 59 4.18 -1.26 -17.66
N SER A 60 3.77 -1.53 -18.90
CA SER A 60 2.46 -2.11 -19.23
C SER A 60 2.42 -3.62 -19.04
N LEU A 61 1.23 -4.20 -18.91
CA LEU A 61 1.05 -5.66 -18.84
C LEU A 61 1.64 -6.38 -20.06
N LYS A 62 1.56 -5.75 -21.23
CA LYS A 62 2.16 -6.29 -22.47
C LYS A 62 3.68 -6.40 -22.36
N GLU A 63 4.33 -5.36 -21.84
CA GLU A 63 5.79 -5.36 -21.65
C GLU A 63 6.21 -6.36 -20.56
N ILE A 64 5.44 -6.46 -19.47
CA ILE A 64 5.67 -7.45 -18.42
C ILE A 64 5.57 -8.87 -18.97
N LYS A 65 4.55 -9.13 -19.81
CA LYS A 65 4.37 -10.42 -20.49
C LYS A 65 5.55 -10.74 -21.41
N GLU A 66 6.05 -9.76 -22.17
CA GLU A 66 7.25 -9.95 -22.99
C GLU A 66 8.48 -10.29 -22.13
N ILE A 67 8.66 -9.61 -20.98
CA ILE A 67 9.73 -9.93 -20.03
C ILE A 67 9.60 -11.37 -19.56
N ARG A 68 8.41 -11.80 -19.15
CA ARG A 68 8.17 -13.17 -18.70
C ARG A 68 8.44 -14.19 -19.79
N GLU A 69 7.99 -13.95 -21.02
CA GLU A 69 8.18 -14.88 -22.15
C GLU A 69 9.65 -15.08 -22.51
N LYS A 70 10.48 -14.05 -22.28
CA LYS A 70 11.92 -14.04 -22.61
C LYS A 70 12.83 -14.29 -21.42
N THR A 71 12.29 -14.62 -20.25
CA THR A 71 13.07 -14.92 -19.03
C THR A 71 12.74 -16.31 -18.48
N PRO A 72 13.71 -16.98 -17.82
CA PRO A 72 13.47 -18.27 -17.19
C PRO A 72 12.33 -18.22 -16.16
N LYS A 73 11.59 -19.32 -16.03
CA LYS A 73 10.52 -19.45 -15.01
C LYS A 73 11.08 -19.44 -13.58
N THR A 74 12.36 -19.73 -13.41
CA THR A 74 13.10 -19.63 -12.14
C THR A 74 13.27 -18.19 -11.64
N LEU A 75 13.13 -17.19 -12.53
CA LEU A 75 13.17 -15.78 -12.17
C LEU A 75 11.79 -15.30 -11.72
N GLU A 76 11.68 -14.81 -10.50
CA GLU A 76 10.45 -14.21 -10.00
C GLU A 76 10.31 -12.77 -10.49
N LEU A 77 9.10 -12.39 -10.89
CA LEU A 77 8.77 -11.01 -11.26
C LEU A 77 7.84 -10.42 -10.20
N GLU A 78 8.21 -9.27 -9.66
CA GLU A 78 7.42 -8.54 -8.68
C GLU A 78 6.96 -7.20 -9.25
N ALA A 79 5.68 -6.88 -9.08
CA ALA A 79 5.09 -5.66 -9.60
C ALA A 79 4.28 -4.94 -8.54
N PHE A 80 4.29 -3.60 -8.56
CA PHE A 80 3.47 -2.81 -7.65
C PHE A 80 2.00 -2.91 -8.03
N VAL A 81 1.12 -3.18 -7.08
CA VAL A 81 -0.33 -3.34 -7.35
C VAL A 81 -1.19 -2.31 -6.63
N HIS A 82 -0.67 -1.68 -5.56
CA HIS A 82 -1.45 -0.72 -4.79
C HIS A 82 -0.60 0.35 -4.11
N GLY A 83 -1.18 1.56 -4.01
CA GLY A 83 -0.67 2.68 -3.22
C GLY A 83 -0.03 3.80 -4.05
N ALA A 84 0.75 4.67 -3.40
CA ALA A 84 1.15 5.93 -4.01
C ALA A 84 2.05 5.73 -5.25
N MET A 85 1.63 6.27 -6.40
CA MET A 85 2.43 6.24 -7.63
C MET A 85 3.51 7.31 -7.62
N CYS A 86 4.78 6.88 -7.70
CA CYS A 86 5.90 7.79 -7.85
C CYS A 86 5.90 8.38 -9.28
N ILE A 87 6.16 9.67 -9.40
CA ILE A 87 6.38 10.32 -10.70
C ILE A 87 7.81 10.14 -11.20
N SER A 88 8.76 9.90 -10.29
CA SER A 88 10.16 9.72 -10.67
C SER A 88 10.37 8.36 -11.31
N TYR A 89 11.09 8.37 -12.43
CA TYR A 89 11.44 7.16 -13.17
C TYR A 89 12.13 6.15 -12.26
N SER A 90 11.56 4.94 -12.19
CA SER A 90 12.06 3.86 -11.34
C SER A 90 12.28 4.26 -9.85
N GLY A 91 11.52 5.23 -9.34
CA GLY A 91 11.54 5.62 -7.91
C GLY A 91 12.79 6.37 -7.44
N ARG A 92 13.63 6.90 -8.35
CA ARG A 92 14.81 7.71 -8.01
C ARG A 92 14.42 9.19 -7.91
N CYS A 93 14.02 9.65 -6.73
CA CYS A 93 13.52 11.01 -6.52
C CYS A 93 14.47 11.86 -5.66
N LEU A 94 14.87 13.03 -6.15
CA LEU A 94 15.66 14.00 -5.38
C LEU A 94 14.79 15.06 -4.70
N LEU A 95 13.52 15.18 -5.10
CA LEU A 95 12.66 16.28 -4.67
C LEU A 95 12.38 16.27 -3.16
N SER A 96 12.11 15.09 -2.59
CA SER A 96 11.87 14.96 -1.15
C SER A 96 13.09 15.37 -0.33
N ASN A 97 14.27 14.92 -0.75
CA ASN A 97 15.50 15.26 -0.06
C ASN A 97 15.75 16.77 -0.13
N TYR A 98 15.63 17.35 -1.33
CA TYR A 98 15.86 18.78 -1.54
C TYR A 98 14.88 19.68 -0.76
N LEU A 99 13.59 19.36 -0.76
CA LEU A 99 12.58 20.22 -0.14
C LEU A 99 12.38 20.00 1.36
N THR A 100 12.68 18.80 1.87
CA THR A 100 12.32 18.42 3.25
C THR A 100 13.47 17.83 4.06
N GLY A 101 14.62 17.58 3.44
CA GLY A 101 15.71 16.82 4.04
C GLY A 101 15.42 15.32 4.20
N ARG A 102 14.22 14.85 3.83
CA ARG A 102 13.83 13.44 3.92
C ARG A 102 14.19 12.69 2.64
N ASP A 103 15.11 11.74 2.73
CA ASP A 103 15.65 11.03 1.56
C ASP A 103 14.66 9.98 1.04
N SER A 104 14.12 10.22 -0.15
CA SER A 104 13.17 9.29 -0.77
C SER A 104 13.79 7.93 -1.10
N ASN A 105 15.09 7.88 -1.38
CA ASN A 105 15.81 6.65 -1.71
C ASN A 105 16.12 5.80 -0.47
N LYS A 106 16.00 6.39 0.73
CA LYS A 106 16.01 5.69 2.02
C LYS A 106 14.60 5.33 2.51
N GLY A 107 13.56 5.63 1.73
CA GLY A 107 12.18 5.35 2.10
C GLY A 107 11.48 6.43 2.91
N GLU A 108 12.11 7.59 3.08
CA GLU A 108 11.57 8.65 3.92
C GLU A 108 10.74 9.65 3.11
N CYS A 109 10.34 9.32 1.88
CA CYS A 109 9.66 10.23 0.97
C CYS A 109 8.47 10.95 1.63
N ALA A 110 8.51 12.28 1.64
CA ALA A 110 7.43 13.15 2.15
C ALA A 110 6.30 13.36 1.12
N GLN A 111 6.40 12.70 -0.03
CA GLN A 111 5.50 12.86 -1.18
C GLN A 111 5.34 14.34 -1.61
N PRO A 112 6.44 15.12 -1.74
CA PRO A 112 6.35 16.50 -2.23
C PRO A 112 5.74 16.56 -3.62
N CYS A 113 5.91 15.48 -4.38
CA CYS A 113 5.27 15.28 -5.66
C CYS A 113 3.74 15.16 -5.62
N ARG A 114 3.10 15.50 -4.51
CA ARG A 114 1.65 15.52 -4.29
C ARG A 114 1.17 16.79 -3.59
N TRP A 115 2.08 17.75 -3.40
CA TRP A 115 1.81 19.05 -2.80
C TRP A 115 1.28 20.04 -3.83
N LYS A 116 0.77 21.18 -3.35
CA LYS A 116 0.33 22.28 -4.22
C LYS A 116 1.52 23.17 -4.52
N TYR A 117 1.76 23.39 -5.81
CA TYR A 117 2.81 24.29 -6.30
C TYR A 117 2.18 25.41 -7.13
N TYR A 118 2.82 26.57 -7.07
CA TYR A 118 2.55 27.70 -7.96
C TYR A 118 3.86 28.08 -8.61
N LEU A 119 3.83 28.46 -9.90
CA LEU A 119 5.01 28.96 -10.59
C LEU A 119 4.97 30.49 -10.54
N VAL A 120 6.10 31.12 -10.23
CA VAL A 120 6.23 32.57 -10.21
C VAL A 120 7.30 32.95 -11.22
N GLU A 121 6.99 33.88 -12.11
CA GLU A 121 7.95 34.43 -13.04
C GLU A 121 8.85 35.45 -12.31
N GLU A 122 10.16 35.36 -12.52
CA GLU A 122 11.15 36.13 -11.76
C GLU A 122 10.93 37.65 -11.81
N LYS A 123 10.44 38.17 -12.94
CA LYS A 123 10.21 39.61 -13.15
C LYS A 123 8.82 40.07 -12.72
N ARG A 124 7.95 39.17 -12.26
CA ARG A 124 6.62 39.46 -11.73
C ARG A 124 6.42 38.82 -10.34
N PRO A 125 7.23 39.23 -9.35
CA PRO A 125 7.11 38.71 -7.99
C PRO A 125 5.70 39.00 -7.43
N GLY A 126 5.06 37.95 -6.91
CA GLY A 126 3.70 38.03 -6.36
C GLY A 126 2.58 37.70 -7.36
N GLU A 127 2.87 37.63 -8.66
CA GLU A 127 1.95 37.10 -9.67
C GLU A 127 2.17 35.58 -9.79
N TYR A 128 1.42 34.82 -9.00
CA TYR A 128 1.43 33.37 -9.06
C TYR A 128 0.71 32.91 -10.33
N MET A 129 1.47 32.33 -11.26
CA MET A 129 0.92 31.65 -12.42
C MET A 129 0.40 30.29 -11.97
N PRO A 130 -0.91 30.03 -12.05
CA PRO A 130 -1.42 28.69 -11.80
C PRO A 130 -0.91 27.78 -12.91
N ILE A 131 -0.47 26.59 -12.54
CA ILE A 131 -0.13 25.55 -13.50
C ILE A 131 -1.46 24.93 -13.95
N PHE A 132 -1.95 25.36 -15.10
CA PHE A 132 -3.14 24.79 -15.74
C PHE A 132 -2.76 23.69 -16.72
N GLU A 133 -3.67 22.74 -16.91
CA GLU A 133 -3.46 21.60 -17.77
C GLU A 133 -4.56 21.52 -18.84
N ASP A 134 -4.18 21.18 -20.07
CA ASP A 134 -5.08 20.85 -21.18
C ASP A 134 -4.67 19.52 -21.85
N GLU A 135 -5.35 19.16 -22.95
CA GLU A 135 -5.13 17.91 -23.70
C GLU A 135 -3.72 17.76 -24.30
N ARG A 136 -2.89 18.82 -24.28
CA ARG A 136 -1.50 18.83 -24.77
C ARG A 136 -0.47 19.00 -23.65
N GLY A 137 -0.93 19.30 -22.43
CA GLY A 137 -0.26 19.02 -21.17
C GLY A 137 0.31 20.22 -20.42
N THR A 138 0.27 20.13 -19.09
CA THR A 138 1.32 20.51 -18.13
C THR A 138 1.03 19.77 -16.83
N TYR A 139 1.88 18.80 -16.50
CA TYR A 139 1.75 17.90 -15.36
C TYR A 139 2.97 18.04 -14.47
N ILE A 140 2.81 18.34 -13.19
CA ILE A 140 3.98 18.30 -12.29
C ILE A 140 3.78 17.30 -11.16
N MET A 141 2.69 17.23 -10.38
CA MET A 141 2.78 16.51 -9.10
C MET A 141 1.44 16.06 -8.45
N ASN A 142 0.56 15.27 -9.10
CA ASN A 142 -0.63 14.75 -8.37
C ASN A 142 -1.29 13.47 -8.92
N SER A 143 -0.55 12.35 -8.95
CA SER A 143 -1.09 11.05 -9.35
C SER A 143 -2.14 10.50 -8.37
N LYS A 144 -3.20 9.88 -8.91
CA LYS A 144 -4.07 8.96 -8.14
C LYS A 144 -3.25 7.79 -7.59
N ASP A 145 -3.78 7.09 -6.59
CA ASP A 145 -3.12 5.89 -6.08
C ASP A 145 -3.29 4.73 -7.08
N LEU A 146 -2.25 3.91 -7.21
CA LEU A 146 -2.34 2.67 -7.96
C LEU A 146 -3.35 1.75 -7.26
N CYS A 147 -4.21 1.10 -8.04
CA CYS A 147 -5.00 -0.02 -7.55
C CYS A 147 -5.27 -1.00 -8.69
N MET A 148 -4.79 -2.24 -8.53
CA MET A 148 -4.97 -3.33 -9.48
C MET A 148 -5.81 -4.48 -8.92
N ILE A 149 -6.61 -4.22 -7.88
CA ILE A 149 -7.34 -5.28 -7.16
C ILE A 149 -8.38 -5.98 -8.05
N GLU A 150 -8.91 -5.28 -9.05
CA GLU A 150 -9.85 -5.80 -10.04
C GLU A 150 -9.18 -6.69 -11.10
N TYR A 151 -7.85 -6.62 -11.21
CA TYR A 151 -7.07 -7.12 -12.34
C TYR A 151 -6.06 -8.21 -11.93
N ILE A 152 -6.41 -9.00 -10.90
CA ILE A 152 -5.60 -10.13 -10.43
C ILE A 152 -5.32 -11.14 -11.56
N PRO A 153 -6.32 -11.58 -12.35
CA PRO A 153 -6.07 -12.52 -13.44
C PRO A 153 -5.04 -11.98 -14.45
N GLU A 154 -5.19 -10.74 -14.88
CA GLU A 154 -4.33 -10.11 -15.88
C GLU A 154 -2.87 -9.99 -15.40
N LEU A 155 -2.67 -9.66 -14.12
CA LEU A 155 -1.33 -9.62 -13.51
C LEU A 155 -0.68 -11.00 -13.47
N VAL A 156 -1.43 -12.04 -13.06
CA VAL A 156 -0.91 -13.42 -13.01
C VAL A 156 -0.62 -13.93 -14.42
N GLU A 157 -1.50 -13.68 -15.38
CA GLU A 157 -1.33 -14.07 -16.78
C GLU A 157 -0.16 -13.36 -17.47
N ALA A 158 0.11 -12.09 -17.10
CA ALA A 158 1.30 -11.39 -17.54
C ALA A 158 2.60 -11.99 -16.94
N GLY A 159 2.48 -12.85 -15.93
CA GLY A 159 3.61 -13.58 -15.36
C GLY A 159 4.21 -12.97 -14.10
N VAL A 160 3.48 -12.07 -13.44
CA VAL A 160 3.85 -11.52 -12.13
C VAL A 160 3.68 -12.61 -11.07
N THR A 161 4.71 -12.78 -10.24
CA THR A 161 4.79 -13.81 -9.20
C THR A 161 4.56 -13.23 -7.80
N SER A 162 4.95 -11.97 -7.60
CA SER A 162 4.84 -11.28 -6.31
C SER A 162 4.15 -9.93 -6.49
N PHE A 163 3.14 -9.66 -5.67
CA PHE A 163 2.42 -8.39 -5.68
C PHE A 163 2.92 -7.49 -4.57
N LYS A 164 3.32 -6.28 -4.96
CA LYS A 164 3.92 -5.30 -4.05
C LYS A 164 2.95 -4.19 -3.72
N ILE A 165 2.68 -3.99 -2.44
CA ILE A 165 1.86 -2.90 -1.91
C ILE A 165 2.78 -1.82 -1.34
N GLU A 166 2.51 -0.56 -1.68
CA GLU A 166 3.21 0.59 -1.09
C GLU A 166 2.65 0.89 0.32
N GLY A 167 3.20 0.19 1.31
CA GLY A 167 2.84 0.35 2.72
C GLY A 167 3.78 1.23 3.55
N ARG A 168 4.88 1.75 2.96
CA ARG A 168 5.86 2.53 3.74
C ARG A 168 5.27 3.86 4.19
N ASN A 169 5.50 4.24 5.45
CA ASN A 169 4.90 5.41 6.08
C ASN A 169 3.36 5.42 6.07
N LYS A 170 2.72 4.26 5.91
CA LYS A 170 1.27 4.08 6.08
C LYS A 170 0.95 3.55 7.47
N SER A 171 -0.27 3.78 7.93
CA SER A 171 -0.74 3.24 9.21
C SER A 171 -0.86 1.71 9.16
N ALA A 172 -0.77 1.04 10.31
CA ALA A 172 -1.07 -0.39 10.42
C ALA A 172 -2.47 -0.71 9.86
N TYR A 173 -3.44 0.18 10.08
CA TYR A 173 -4.78 0.10 9.50
C TYR A 173 -4.76 0.01 7.97
N TYR A 174 -4.05 0.90 7.29
CA TYR A 174 -3.95 0.88 5.83
C TYR A 174 -3.35 -0.45 5.34
N VAL A 175 -2.25 -0.88 5.95
CA VAL A 175 -1.56 -2.11 5.54
C VAL A 175 -2.45 -3.33 5.75
N ALA A 176 -3.16 -3.43 6.88
CA ALA A 176 -4.05 -4.53 7.18
C ALA A 176 -5.22 -4.63 6.20
N VAL A 177 -5.91 -3.50 5.94
CA VAL A 177 -7.06 -3.44 5.01
C VAL A 177 -6.64 -3.84 3.60
N VAL A 178 -5.61 -3.19 3.06
CA VAL A 178 -5.16 -3.44 1.69
C VAL A 178 -4.63 -4.88 1.56
N THR A 179 -3.79 -5.33 2.48
CA THR A 179 -3.21 -6.68 2.40
C THR A 179 -4.28 -7.76 2.49
N ARG A 180 -5.25 -7.62 3.42
CA ARG A 180 -6.37 -8.55 3.56
C ARG A 180 -7.20 -8.63 2.27
N ALA A 181 -7.56 -7.49 1.69
CA ALA A 181 -8.37 -7.44 0.48
C ALA A 181 -7.65 -8.10 -0.73
N TYR A 182 -6.36 -7.80 -0.93
CA TYR A 182 -5.57 -8.45 -1.98
C TYR A 182 -5.37 -9.94 -1.72
N ARG A 183 -5.10 -10.34 -0.47
CA ARG A 183 -4.94 -11.76 -0.11
C ARG A 183 -6.21 -12.54 -0.46
N LYS A 184 -7.38 -12.01 -0.09
CA LYS A 184 -8.68 -12.58 -0.45
C LYS A 184 -8.87 -12.66 -1.97
N ALA A 185 -8.59 -11.58 -2.71
CA ALA A 185 -8.71 -11.58 -4.17
C ALA A 185 -7.84 -12.66 -4.83
N ILE A 186 -6.60 -12.81 -4.36
CA ILE A 186 -5.68 -13.82 -4.88
C ILE A 186 -6.14 -15.23 -4.51
N ASP A 187 -6.54 -15.47 -3.25
CA ASP A 187 -7.01 -16.79 -2.81
C ASP A 187 -8.27 -17.22 -3.58
N ASP A 188 -9.25 -16.33 -3.73
CA ASP A 188 -10.46 -16.57 -4.50
C ASP A 188 -10.14 -16.86 -5.98
N TYR A 189 -9.14 -16.18 -6.57
CA TYR A 189 -8.68 -16.45 -7.93
C TYR A 189 -7.96 -17.79 -8.06
N LEU A 190 -7.09 -18.14 -7.11
CA LEU A 190 -6.38 -19.41 -7.11
C LEU A 190 -7.32 -20.61 -6.93
N GLU A 191 -8.39 -20.45 -6.16
CA GLU A 191 -9.41 -21.47 -5.96
C GLU A 191 -10.30 -21.65 -7.21
N LYS A 192 -10.77 -20.55 -7.80
CA LYS A 192 -11.76 -20.58 -8.90
C LYS A 192 -11.13 -20.66 -10.30
N GLY A 193 -9.88 -20.26 -10.44
CA GLY A 193 -9.18 -20.20 -11.73
C GLY A 193 -9.95 -19.40 -12.78
N LYS A 194 -10.36 -20.05 -13.87
CA LYS A 194 -11.08 -19.42 -14.99
C LYS A 194 -12.51 -18.96 -14.64
N ASP A 195 -13.10 -19.54 -13.59
CA ASP A 195 -14.44 -19.18 -13.13
C ASP A 195 -14.42 -18.01 -12.11
N TYR A 196 -13.24 -17.40 -11.90
CA TYR A 196 -13.11 -16.25 -11.02
C TYR A 196 -13.89 -15.05 -11.56
N VAL A 197 -14.74 -14.50 -10.69
CA VAL A 197 -15.43 -13.22 -10.91
C VAL A 197 -15.05 -12.32 -9.76
N PHE A 198 -14.60 -11.10 -10.09
CA PHE A 198 -14.19 -10.12 -9.09
C PHE A 198 -15.35 -9.73 -8.16
N ASP A 199 -15.10 -9.79 -6.85
CA ASP A 199 -16.03 -9.30 -5.84
C ASP A 199 -15.84 -7.79 -5.65
N LYS A 200 -16.83 -7.01 -6.10
CA LYS A 200 -16.81 -5.54 -6.00
C LYS A 200 -16.63 -5.02 -4.57
N LYS A 201 -17.03 -5.79 -3.56
CA LYS A 201 -16.83 -5.43 -2.15
C LYS A 201 -15.35 -5.28 -1.79
N LEU A 202 -14.45 -5.95 -2.50
CA LEU A 202 -13.01 -5.80 -2.28
C LEU A 202 -12.49 -4.43 -2.68
N LEU A 203 -13.08 -3.82 -3.72
CA LEU A 203 -12.76 -2.44 -4.10
C LEU A 203 -13.30 -1.45 -3.06
N GLU A 204 -14.51 -1.68 -2.56
CA GLU A 204 -15.09 -0.90 -1.45
C GLU A 204 -14.20 -1.00 -0.20
N GLU A 205 -13.71 -2.21 0.11
CA GLU A 205 -12.85 -2.49 1.25
C GLU A 205 -11.54 -1.72 1.20
N VAL A 206 -10.80 -1.76 0.08
CA VAL A 206 -9.57 -0.94 -0.05
C VAL A 206 -9.84 0.56 -0.05
N SER A 207 -11.05 0.97 -0.40
CA SER A 207 -11.48 2.38 -0.32
C SER A 207 -11.79 2.84 1.11
N LYS A 208 -11.94 1.91 2.08
CA LYS A 208 -12.06 2.25 3.51
C LYS A 208 -10.75 2.76 4.11
N ALA A 209 -9.62 2.43 3.49
CA ALA A 209 -8.32 2.97 3.84
C ALA A 209 -8.07 4.32 3.15
N SER A 210 -7.20 5.16 3.73
CA SER A 210 -6.93 6.49 3.18
C SER A 210 -6.30 6.43 1.78
N HIS A 211 -6.95 7.04 0.79
CA HIS A 211 -6.52 7.01 -0.61
C HIS A 211 -6.78 8.35 -1.33
N ARG A 212 -6.25 8.51 -2.56
CA ARG A 212 -6.46 9.69 -3.42
C ARG A 212 -7.07 9.31 -4.77
N GLY A 213 -8.18 8.58 -4.74
CA GLY A 213 -8.74 7.96 -5.94
C GLY A 213 -7.80 6.87 -6.50
N PHE A 214 -8.31 6.09 -7.46
CA PHE A 214 -7.55 4.99 -8.03
C PHE A 214 -7.28 5.16 -9.53
N THR A 215 -6.13 4.63 -9.95
CA THR A 215 -5.72 4.49 -11.35
C THR A 215 -5.03 3.14 -11.52
N THR A 216 -5.06 2.61 -12.74
CA THR A 216 -4.27 1.45 -13.15
C THR A 216 -2.83 1.81 -13.52
N GLY A 217 -2.45 3.09 -13.43
CA GLY A 217 -1.12 3.55 -13.83
C GLY A 217 -0.82 3.17 -15.27
N PHE A 218 0.35 2.57 -15.51
CA PHE A 218 0.84 2.24 -16.84
C PHE A 218 0.37 0.88 -17.38
N TYR A 219 -0.34 0.08 -16.57
CA TYR A 219 -0.62 -1.32 -16.87
C TYR A 219 -1.40 -1.53 -18.18
N PHE A 220 -2.34 -0.64 -18.50
CA PHE A 220 -3.16 -0.70 -19.72
C PHE A 220 -2.77 0.34 -20.79
N GLY A 221 -1.62 1.01 -20.62
CA GLY A 221 -1.15 2.06 -21.52
C GLY A 221 -0.68 3.30 -20.74
N LYS A 222 -0.32 4.35 -21.46
CA LYS A 222 0.14 5.60 -20.83
C LYS A 222 -1.04 6.24 -20.07
N PRO A 223 -0.85 6.65 -18.80
CA PRO A 223 -1.88 7.34 -18.04
C PRO A 223 -2.35 8.60 -18.76
N GLY A 224 -3.67 8.76 -18.90
CA GLY A 224 -4.30 9.97 -19.39
C GLY A 224 -4.60 10.97 -18.25
N PRO A 225 -5.33 12.07 -18.56
CA PRO A 225 -5.69 13.06 -17.54
C PRO A 225 -6.45 12.47 -16.35
N ASP A 226 -7.35 11.51 -16.61
CA ASP A 226 -8.16 10.82 -15.60
C ASP A 226 -7.34 10.06 -14.53
N ALA A 227 -6.05 9.82 -14.75
CA ALA A 227 -5.15 9.22 -13.76
C ALA A 227 -4.60 10.22 -12.73
N GLN A 228 -4.92 11.51 -12.86
CA GLN A 228 -4.48 12.58 -11.96
C GLN A 228 -5.65 13.10 -11.11
N ASN A 229 -5.33 13.76 -10.00
CA ASN A 229 -6.31 14.49 -9.20
C ASN A 229 -6.19 16.00 -9.46
N TYR A 230 -7.16 16.56 -10.17
CA TYR A 230 -7.20 18.00 -10.49
C TYR A 230 -7.95 18.84 -9.45
N GLU A 231 -8.96 18.25 -8.81
CA GLU A 231 -9.91 19.00 -7.98
C GLU A 231 -9.43 19.15 -6.53
N SER A 232 -8.69 18.17 -6.01
CA SER A 232 -8.30 18.14 -4.60
C SER A 232 -7.00 17.39 -4.35
N SER A 233 -6.27 17.84 -3.33
CA SER A 233 -5.11 17.14 -2.76
C SER A 233 -5.44 16.39 -1.47
N LYS A 234 -6.72 16.41 -1.05
CA LYS A 234 -7.18 15.77 0.19
C LYS A 234 -7.29 14.26 0.01
N TYR A 235 -6.99 13.52 1.07
CA TYR A 235 -7.25 12.10 1.13
C TYR A 235 -8.74 11.84 1.37
N ILE A 236 -9.28 10.85 0.67
CA ILE A 236 -10.58 10.27 0.96
C ILE A 236 -10.40 9.27 2.10
N ARG A 237 -11.25 9.37 3.11
CA ARG A 237 -11.31 8.44 4.25
C ARG A 237 -12.78 8.27 4.62
N THR A 238 -13.28 7.05 4.56
CA THR A 238 -14.67 6.73 4.93
C THR A 238 -14.77 6.14 6.34
N HIS A 239 -13.65 5.66 6.90
CA HIS A 239 -13.63 4.99 8.20
C HIS A 239 -12.52 5.50 9.12
N ASP A 240 -12.84 5.63 10.40
CA ASP A 240 -11.90 5.83 11.49
C ASP A 240 -11.35 4.50 12.01
N PHE A 241 -10.05 4.45 12.27
CA PHE A 241 -9.38 3.34 12.96
C PHE A 241 -9.49 3.61 14.46
N VAL A 242 -10.39 2.92 15.15
CA VAL A 242 -10.78 3.30 16.53
C VAL A 242 -10.03 2.52 17.59
N GLY A 243 -9.56 1.31 17.31
CA GLY A 243 -8.77 0.54 18.27
C GLY A 243 -8.14 -0.71 17.70
N ILE A 244 -7.25 -1.32 18.47
CA ILE A 244 -6.60 -2.59 18.16
C ILE A 244 -6.74 -3.55 19.33
N VAL A 245 -7.15 -4.79 19.06
CA VAL A 245 -7.25 -5.83 20.08
C VAL A 245 -5.84 -6.19 20.57
N LYS A 246 -5.70 -6.23 21.89
CA LYS A 246 -4.50 -6.69 22.59
C LYS A 246 -4.69 -8.11 23.12
N GLU A 247 -5.83 -8.37 23.73
CA GLU A 247 -6.14 -9.67 24.35
C GLU A 247 -7.64 -9.96 24.25
N TYR A 248 -8.02 -11.23 24.41
CA TYR A 248 -9.41 -11.69 24.42
C TYR A 248 -9.57 -12.83 25.43
N ASP A 249 -10.56 -12.71 26.31
CA ASP A 249 -10.96 -13.79 27.23
C ASP A 249 -12.19 -14.53 26.69
N PRO A 250 -12.04 -15.81 26.30
CA PRO A 250 -13.16 -16.61 25.77
C PRO A 250 -14.20 -16.99 26.84
N ASN A 251 -13.89 -16.90 28.14
CA ASN A 251 -14.84 -17.25 29.20
C ASN A 251 -15.82 -16.10 29.49
N THR A 252 -15.35 -14.85 29.36
CA THR A 252 -16.17 -13.67 29.61
C THR A 252 -16.60 -12.96 28.33
N GLU A 253 -16.09 -13.37 27.17
CA GLU A 253 -16.32 -12.74 25.87
C GLU A 253 -15.88 -11.26 25.83
N ILE A 254 -14.84 -10.91 26.59
CA ILE A 254 -14.33 -9.53 26.70
C ILE A 254 -13.01 -9.43 25.94
N ALA A 255 -12.90 -8.41 25.08
CA ALA A 255 -11.67 -8.02 24.43
C ALA A 255 -11.02 -6.83 25.15
N VAL A 256 -9.71 -6.92 25.38
CA VAL A 256 -8.86 -5.79 25.77
C VAL A 256 -8.43 -5.09 24.49
N VAL A 257 -8.73 -3.80 24.38
CA VAL A 257 -8.53 -2.99 23.18
C VAL A 257 -7.71 -1.76 23.52
N GLU A 258 -6.62 -1.53 22.77
CA GLU A 258 -5.90 -0.27 22.80
C GLU A 258 -6.56 0.73 21.85
N GLN A 259 -7.11 1.81 22.43
CA GLN A 259 -7.79 2.87 21.69
C GLN A 259 -6.81 3.63 20.78
N ARG A 260 -7.29 3.98 19.59
CA ARG A 260 -6.55 4.79 18.60
C ARG A 260 -7.26 6.09 18.24
N ASN A 261 -8.59 6.08 18.22
CA ASN A 261 -9.44 7.25 18.10
C ASN A 261 -10.60 7.15 19.08
N ARG A 262 -11.22 8.28 19.40
CA ARG A 262 -12.30 8.36 20.40
C ARG A 262 -13.40 7.34 20.14
N MET A 263 -13.69 6.54 21.17
CA MET A 263 -14.76 5.52 21.17
C MET A 263 -15.84 5.92 22.19
N PHE A 264 -17.09 5.61 21.86
CA PHE A 264 -18.25 5.81 22.71
C PHE A 264 -19.04 4.51 22.86
N VAL A 265 -19.65 4.32 24.03
CA VAL A 265 -20.76 3.38 24.15
C VAL A 265 -21.86 3.81 23.17
N GLY A 266 -22.42 2.84 22.45
CA GLY A 266 -23.37 3.06 21.37
C GLY A 266 -22.76 3.22 19.98
N ASP A 267 -21.43 3.30 19.84
CA ASP A 267 -20.79 3.29 18.51
C ASP A 267 -21.04 1.96 17.78
N LYS A 268 -21.40 2.06 16.50
CA LYS A 268 -21.37 0.90 15.59
C LYS A 268 -19.95 0.74 15.06
N ILE A 269 -19.32 -0.38 15.37
CA ILE A 269 -17.96 -0.70 14.96
C ILE A 269 -17.94 -1.94 14.09
N GLU A 270 -16.97 -1.99 13.20
CA GLU A 270 -16.59 -3.17 12.44
C GLU A 270 -15.27 -3.69 13.00
N ILE A 271 -15.24 -4.96 13.37
CA ILE A 271 -14.04 -5.65 13.85
C ILE A 271 -13.54 -6.55 12.75
N MET A 272 -12.27 -6.39 12.36
CA MET A 272 -11.66 -7.13 11.27
C MET A 272 -10.33 -7.79 11.68
N GLY A 273 -10.17 -9.04 11.26
CA GLY A 273 -8.94 -9.81 11.31
C GLY A 273 -8.63 -10.43 9.94
N PRO A 274 -7.60 -11.29 9.85
CA PRO A 274 -7.16 -11.86 8.56
C PRO A 274 -8.27 -12.59 7.79
N LYS A 275 -9.16 -13.31 8.49
CA LYS A 275 -10.24 -14.12 7.90
C LYS A 275 -11.62 -13.87 8.53
N VAL A 276 -11.70 -12.99 9.53
CA VAL A 276 -12.91 -12.70 10.30
C VAL A 276 -13.26 -11.24 10.15
N GLU A 277 -14.53 -10.94 9.97
CA GLU A 277 -15.06 -9.58 9.89
C GLU A 277 -16.51 -9.60 10.32
N PHE A 278 -16.87 -8.71 11.24
CA PHE A 278 -18.24 -8.55 11.70
C PHE A 278 -18.49 -7.15 12.27
N GLU A 279 -19.75 -6.78 12.31
CA GLU A 279 -20.21 -5.53 12.91
C GLU A 279 -20.85 -5.79 14.28
N GLN A 280 -20.65 -4.85 15.20
CA GLN A 280 -21.35 -4.80 16.48
C GLN A 280 -21.54 -3.36 16.96
N GLN A 281 -22.42 -3.19 17.95
CA GLN A 281 -22.48 -1.95 18.71
C GLN A 281 -21.67 -2.12 20.01
N ILE A 282 -20.94 -1.09 20.44
CA ILE A 282 -20.29 -1.10 21.76
C ILE A 282 -21.38 -0.93 22.80
N GLU A 283 -21.78 -2.01 23.47
CA GLU A 283 -22.84 -1.96 24.48
C GLU A 283 -22.35 -1.44 25.82
N LYS A 284 -21.11 -1.82 26.20
CA LYS A 284 -20.45 -1.44 27.44
C LYS A 284 -18.95 -1.33 27.23
N MET A 285 -18.31 -0.54 28.07
CA MET A 285 -16.88 -0.32 28.05
C MET A 285 -16.36 -0.06 29.46
N TRP A 286 -15.21 -0.64 29.82
CA TRP A 286 -14.53 -0.41 31.09
C TRP A 286 -13.10 0.06 30.86
N ASP A 287 -12.57 0.86 31.78
CA ASP A 287 -11.15 1.22 31.81
C ASP A 287 -10.28 0.07 32.40
N GLU A 288 -8.96 0.29 32.52
CA GLU A 288 -8.04 -0.70 33.10
C GLU A 288 -8.33 -0.99 34.58
N GLU A 289 -8.84 -0.01 35.32
CA GLU A 289 -9.18 -0.12 36.75
C GLU A 289 -10.51 -0.87 36.97
N GLY A 290 -11.28 -1.10 35.91
CA GLY A 290 -12.57 -1.79 35.95
C GLY A 290 -13.77 -0.86 36.17
N ASN A 291 -13.58 0.46 36.07
CA ASN A 291 -14.69 1.41 36.12
C ASN A 291 -15.42 1.40 34.77
N GLU A 292 -16.76 1.39 34.79
CA GLU A 292 -17.58 1.50 33.58
C GLU A 292 -17.51 2.94 33.04
N ILE A 293 -17.23 3.08 31.73
CA ILE A 293 -17.03 4.36 31.06
C ILE A 293 -17.91 4.50 29.82
N GLU A 294 -18.46 5.69 29.60
CA GLU A 294 -19.26 6.00 28.41
C GLU A 294 -18.39 6.39 27.20
N VAL A 295 -17.16 6.83 27.46
CA VAL A 295 -16.25 7.36 26.44
C VAL A 295 -14.81 7.01 26.75
N ALA A 296 -14.05 6.64 25.72
CA ALA A 296 -12.60 6.50 25.75
C ALA A 296 -11.95 7.66 24.96
N PRO A 297 -11.64 8.80 25.61
CA PRO A 297 -11.23 10.02 24.92
C PRO A 297 -9.72 10.12 24.67
N HIS A 298 -8.91 9.30 25.35
CA HIS A 298 -7.46 9.42 25.33
C HIS A 298 -6.82 8.42 24.35
N PRO A 299 -5.93 8.88 23.45
CA PRO A 299 -5.13 7.99 22.60
C PRO A 299 -4.36 6.94 23.42
N GLN A 300 -4.34 5.70 22.95
CA GLN A 300 -3.69 4.55 23.61
C GLN A 300 -4.30 4.14 24.95
N MET A 301 -5.46 4.69 25.32
CA MET A 301 -6.22 4.20 26.47
C MET A 301 -6.59 2.73 26.25
N ILE A 302 -6.28 1.87 27.21
CA ILE A 302 -6.74 0.49 27.19
C ILE A 302 -8.17 0.45 27.73
N VAL A 303 -9.03 -0.21 26.98
CA VAL A 303 -10.43 -0.42 27.35
C VAL A 303 -10.81 -1.87 27.19
N LYS A 304 -11.76 -2.32 28.00
CA LYS A 304 -12.38 -3.64 27.90
C LYS A 304 -13.75 -3.49 27.30
N ILE A 305 -14.06 -4.25 26.25
CA ILE A 305 -15.38 -4.25 25.60
C ILE A 305 -15.88 -5.69 25.41
N PRO A 306 -17.20 -5.96 25.56
CA PRO A 306 -17.78 -7.22 25.12
C PRO A 306 -17.69 -7.36 23.60
N VAL A 307 -17.41 -8.56 23.09
CA VAL A 307 -17.38 -8.83 21.65
C VAL A 307 -18.29 -10.01 21.28
N LYS A 308 -19.02 -9.87 20.18
CA LYS A 308 -20.03 -10.85 19.73
C LYS A 308 -19.44 -12.18 19.28
N TYR A 309 -18.22 -12.17 18.76
CA TYR A 309 -17.52 -13.34 18.27
C TYR A 309 -16.06 -13.32 18.76
N PRO A 310 -15.37 -14.48 18.80
CA PRO A 310 -13.96 -14.54 19.15
C PRO A 310 -13.10 -13.61 18.29
N VAL A 311 -12.16 -12.94 18.94
CA VAL A 311 -11.17 -12.04 18.31
C VAL A 311 -9.76 -12.43 18.76
N GLU A 312 -8.76 -12.05 17.98
CA GLU A 312 -7.34 -12.33 18.30
C GLU A 312 -6.54 -11.03 18.43
N GLU A 313 -5.34 -11.12 18.99
CA GLU A 313 -4.41 -10.00 19.04
C GLU A 313 -4.22 -9.40 17.63
N PHE A 314 -4.15 -8.08 17.56
CA PHE A 314 -4.03 -7.27 16.36
C PHE A 314 -5.28 -7.18 15.48
N PHE A 315 -6.42 -7.76 15.89
CA PHE A 315 -7.69 -7.44 15.24
C PHE A 315 -7.95 -5.94 15.35
N ILE A 316 -8.46 -5.38 14.27
CA ILE A 316 -8.65 -3.94 14.10
C ILE A 316 -10.12 -3.61 14.31
N LEU A 317 -10.38 -2.57 15.09
CA LEU A 317 -11.69 -1.95 15.19
C LEU A 317 -11.71 -0.70 14.33
N ARG A 318 -12.74 -0.57 13.49
CA ARG A 318 -13.00 0.63 12.69
C ARG A 318 -14.45 1.07 12.80
N ARG A 319 -14.70 2.35 12.48
CA ARG A 319 -16.04 2.96 12.52
C ARG A 319 -16.23 3.82 11.28
N GLU A 320 -17.38 3.75 10.64
CA GLU A 320 -17.74 4.65 9.53
C GLU A 320 -17.77 6.11 10.02
N ILE A 321 -17.17 7.02 9.25
CA ILE A 321 -17.20 8.46 9.54
C ILE A 321 -18.60 8.98 9.19
N LYS A 322 -19.34 9.43 10.20
CA LYS A 322 -20.58 10.16 9.98
C LYS A 322 -20.21 11.57 9.49
N ASN A 323 -20.58 11.87 8.25
CA ASN A 323 -20.45 13.23 7.68
C ASN A 323 -21.35 14.24 8.40
#